data_AF-A0A525JRS3-F1
#
_entry.id   AF-A0A525JRS3-F1
#
_cell.length_a   1.000
_cell.length_b   1.000
_cell.length_c   1.000
_cell.angle_alpha   90.00
_cell.angle_beta   90.00
_cell.angle_gamma   90.00
#
_symmetry.space_group_name_H-M   'P 1'
#
loop_
_entity.id
_entity.type
_entity.pdbx_description
1 polymer ?
#
loop_
_entity_poly.entity_id
_entity_poly.type
_entity_poly.pdbx_seq_one_letter_code
_entity_poly.pdbx_strand_id
1 'polypeptide(L)'
;MSRLQMGPVPAAALCALALAACQSLKPKAAPQIAVAPPPAPAAAPVPAAAPAPAPPVVVRVPVKEACVPKTLSKPPKYPDTDQALRDAGGAADRYQLMAAGRILRERRLAELEKVVEGCR
;
A
#
# COMPACT_ATOMS: atom_id res chain seq x y z
N MET A 1 1.97 34.84 29.56
CA MET A 1 1.53 35.74 28.48
C MET A 1 2.12 35.24 27.18
N SER A 2 1.31 35.23 26.11
CA SER A 2 1.61 34.97 24.68
C SER A 2 0.88 33.76 24.11
N ARG A 3 0.16 34.06 23.02
CA ARG A 3 -1.04 33.41 22.47
C ARG A 3 -0.68 32.40 21.37
N LEU A 4 -1.50 31.37 21.19
CA LEU A 4 -1.71 30.75 19.87
C LEU A 4 -3.21 30.78 19.55
N GLN A 5 -3.56 31.69 18.64
CA GLN A 5 -4.84 31.74 17.93
C GLN A 5 -4.79 30.72 16.79
N MET A 6 -5.77 29.82 16.71
CA MET A 6 -6.08 29.06 15.48
C MET A 6 -7.37 29.66 14.89
N GLY A 7 -7.23 30.26 13.70
CA GLY A 7 -8.34 30.76 12.88
C GLY A 7 -8.88 29.70 11.91
N PRO A 8 -9.99 29.99 11.20
CA PRO A 8 -10.90 29.00 10.61
C PRO A 8 -10.64 28.65 9.13
N VAL A 9 -11.28 27.55 8.73
CA VAL A 9 -11.38 26.88 7.41
C VAL A 9 -11.92 27.81 6.30
N PRO A 10 -11.63 27.53 5.02
CA PRO A 10 -12.76 27.37 4.09
C PRO A 10 -12.63 26.23 3.07
N ALA A 11 -13.80 25.65 2.79
CA ALA A 11 -14.09 24.66 1.76
C ALA A 11 -14.32 25.33 0.40
N ALA A 12 -13.68 24.85 -0.66
CA ALA A 12 -14.11 25.06 -2.06
C ALA A 12 -13.16 24.33 -3.02
N ALA A 13 -13.62 23.24 -3.67
CA ALA A 13 -13.14 22.81 -5.01
C ALA A 13 -13.91 21.58 -5.53
N LEU A 14 -15.24 21.61 -5.49
CA LEU A 14 -16.12 20.72 -6.26
C LEU A 14 -16.78 21.58 -7.34
N CYS A 15 -16.20 21.68 -8.54
CA CYS A 15 -16.84 22.22 -9.75
C CYS A 15 -15.88 22.16 -10.95
N ALA A 16 -15.83 21.02 -11.68
CA ALA A 16 -15.10 20.96 -12.95
C ALA A 16 -15.61 19.89 -13.94
N LEU A 17 -16.87 19.46 -13.84
CA LEU A 17 -17.45 18.47 -14.77
C LEU A 17 -18.83 18.92 -15.26
N ALA A 18 -18.88 20.03 -16.02
CA ALA A 18 -20.13 20.48 -16.63
C ALA A 18 -19.96 21.38 -17.87
N LEU A 19 -18.90 21.21 -18.68
CA LEU A 19 -18.79 21.90 -19.97
C LEU A 19 -18.03 21.05 -21.01
N ALA A 20 -18.69 20.05 -21.56
CA ALA A 20 -18.33 19.45 -22.85
C ALA A 20 -19.64 19.05 -23.53
N ALA A 21 -20.34 20.03 -24.10
CA ALA A 21 -20.29 20.31 -25.53
C ALA A 21 -21.40 19.56 -26.30
N CYS A 22 -22.63 20.03 -26.08
CA CYS A 22 -23.64 20.09 -27.13
C CYS A 22 -23.12 21.01 -28.24
N GLN A 23 -22.57 20.47 -29.33
CA GLN A 23 -22.58 21.14 -30.63
C GLN A 23 -22.48 20.12 -31.76
N SER A 24 -23.53 20.06 -32.57
CA SER A 24 -23.46 20.27 -34.03
C SER A 24 -24.45 19.37 -34.79
N LEU A 25 -25.69 19.86 -34.87
CA LEU A 25 -26.66 19.49 -35.89
C LEU A 25 -26.40 20.34 -37.15
N LYS A 26 -26.26 19.73 -38.33
CA LYS A 26 -26.55 20.40 -39.63
C LYS A 26 -27.10 19.40 -40.68
N PRO A 27 -27.87 19.90 -41.66
CA PRO A 27 -28.99 19.15 -42.23
C PRO A 27 -28.86 18.80 -43.73
N LYS A 28 -29.68 17.82 -44.13
CA LYS A 28 -30.45 17.65 -45.38
C LYS A 28 -29.70 17.51 -46.73
N ALA A 29 -29.87 16.33 -47.35
CA ALA A 29 -30.02 16.18 -48.80
C ALA A 29 -30.91 14.96 -49.13
N ALA A 30 -31.63 15.07 -50.25
CA ALA A 30 -32.79 14.29 -50.68
C ALA A 30 -32.45 12.85 -51.18
N PRO A 31 -33.46 12.01 -51.49
CA PRO A 31 -33.28 10.58 -51.73
C PRO A 31 -32.76 10.33 -53.15
N GLN A 32 -31.77 9.44 -53.27
CA GLN A 32 -31.38 8.89 -54.58
C GLN A 32 -31.69 7.40 -54.59
N ILE A 33 -32.69 7.07 -55.40
CA ILE A 33 -33.00 5.71 -55.85
C ILE A 33 -31.89 5.32 -56.81
N ALA A 34 -31.06 4.35 -56.43
CA ALA A 34 -30.07 3.75 -57.31
C ALA A 34 -30.44 2.28 -57.55
N VAL A 35 -30.51 1.95 -58.83
CA VAL A 35 -30.92 0.68 -59.42
C VAL A 35 -29.97 -0.45 -59.01
N ALA A 36 -30.52 -1.61 -58.66
CA ALA A 36 -29.76 -2.82 -58.32
C ALA A 36 -28.97 -3.35 -59.53
N PRO A 37 -27.66 -3.63 -59.40
CA PRO A 37 -26.93 -4.43 -60.39
C PRO A 37 -27.26 -5.94 -60.23
N PRO A 38 -27.11 -6.75 -61.30
CA PRO A 38 -27.39 -8.19 -61.26
C PRO A 38 -26.46 -8.93 -60.28
N PRO A 39 -26.89 -10.08 -59.71
CA PRO A 39 -26.09 -10.81 -58.74
C PRO A 39 -24.83 -11.39 -59.40
N ALA A 40 -23.67 -11.03 -58.85
CA ALA A 40 -22.40 -11.70 -59.13
C ALA A 40 -22.40 -13.11 -58.53
N PRO A 41 -21.69 -14.09 -59.15
CA PRO A 41 -21.57 -15.44 -58.62
C PRO A 41 -20.91 -15.43 -57.24
N ALA A 42 -21.45 -16.24 -56.32
CA ALA A 42 -20.99 -16.35 -54.95
C ALA A 42 -19.51 -16.73 -54.89
N ALA A 43 -18.68 -15.84 -54.35
CA ALA A 43 -17.31 -16.16 -53.97
C ALA A 43 -17.33 -17.20 -52.86
N ALA A 44 -16.52 -18.26 -53.00
CA ALA A 44 -16.32 -19.25 -51.95
C ALA A 44 -15.79 -18.56 -50.67
N PRO A 45 -16.26 -18.96 -49.48
CA PRO A 45 -15.80 -18.34 -48.23
C PRO A 45 -14.32 -18.62 -48.02
N VAL A 46 -13.53 -17.56 -47.88
CA VAL A 46 -12.12 -17.64 -47.47
C VAL A 46 -12.08 -18.11 -46.01
N PRO A 47 -11.28 -19.14 -45.66
CA PRO A 47 -11.16 -19.56 -44.27
C PRO A 47 -10.63 -18.42 -43.41
N ALA A 48 -11.39 -18.05 -42.37
CA ALA A 48 -10.99 -17.01 -41.42
C ALA A 48 -9.72 -17.45 -40.69
N ALA A 49 -8.70 -16.58 -40.70
CA ALA A 49 -7.47 -16.79 -39.95
C ALA A 49 -7.79 -16.95 -38.45
N ALA A 50 -7.15 -17.92 -37.79
CA ALA A 50 -7.31 -18.13 -36.36
C ALA A 50 -6.87 -16.86 -35.59
N PRO A 51 -7.62 -16.45 -34.54
CA PRO A 51 -7.27 -15.26 -33.78
C PRO A 51 -5.93 -15.47 -33.05
N ALA A 52 -5.10 -14.44 -33.03
CA ALA A 52 -3.82 -14.45 -32.33
C ALA A 52 -4.03 -14.73 -30.82
N PRO A 53 -3.11 -15.44 -30.16
CA PRO A 53 -3.22 -15.72 -28.74
C PRO A 53 -3.26 -14.41 -27.94
N ALA A 54 -4.21 -14.34 -26.99
CA ALA A 54 -4.35 -13.17 -26.13
C ALA A 54 -3.07 -12.95 -25.30
N PRO A 55 -2.69 -11.69 -25.04
CA PRO A 55 -1.53 -11.39 -24.22
C PRO A 55 -1.72 -11.90 -22.77
N PRO A 56 -0.63 -12.32 -22.10
CA PRO A 56 -0.72 -12.81 -20.74
C PRO A 56 -1.17 -11.72 -19.76
N VAL A 57 -2.09 -12.07 -18.87
CA VAL A 57 -2.58 -11.18 -17.80
C VAL A 57 -1.67 -11.30 -16.58
N VAL A 58 -1.05 -10.19 -16.18
CA VAL A 58 -0.23 -10.13 -14.96
C VAL A 58 -1.12 -9.91 -13.76
N VAL A 59 -1.21 -10.91 -12.88
CA VAL A 59 -1.96 -10.82 -11.61
C VAL A 59 -0.98 -10.51 -10.47
N ARG A 60 -1.19 -9.40 -9.77
CA ARG A 60 -0.42 -9.05 -8.56
C ARG A 60 -1.11 -9.65 -7.33
N VAL A 61 -0.44 -10.58 -6.67
CA VAL A 61 -0.92 -11.17 -5.42
C VAL A 61 -0.26 -10.44 -4.25
N PRO A 62 -1.03 -9.91 -3.27
CA PRO A 62 -0.45 -9.30 -2.09
C PRO A 62 0.26 -10.36 -1.23
N VAL A 63 1.51 -10.10 -0.88
CA VAL A 63 2.33 -10.95 -0.01
C VAL A 63 2.15 -10.48 1.44
N LYS A 64 1.96 -11.44 2.36
CA LYS A 64 1.94 -11.14 3.80
C LYS A 64 3.38 -10.94 4.27
N GLU A 65 3.72 -9.71 4.64
CA GLU A 65 5.00 -9.37 5.24
C GLU A 65 4.96 -9.52 6.76
N ALA A 66 6.11 -9.86 7.35
CA ALA A 66 6.24 -9.88 8.80
C ALA A 66 6.21 -8.45 9.35
N CYS A 67 5.40 -8.21 10.37
CA CYS A 67 5.27 -6.85 10.92
C CYS A 67 6.51 -6.39 11.70
N VAL A 68 7.21 -7.33 12.34
CA VAL A 68 8.46 -7.03 13.03
C VAL A 68 9.59 -6.91 11.99
N PRO A 69 10.25 -5.75 11.88
CA PRO A 69 11.29 -5.56 10.90
C PRO A 69 12.53 -6.39 11.26
N LYS A 70 13.20 -6.92 10.24
CA LYS A 70 14.45 -7.68 10.40
C LYS A 70 15.61 -6.81 10.93
N THR A 71 15.45 -5.49 10.89
CA THR A 71 16.41 -4.50 11.40
C THR A 71 16.31 -4.29 12.91
N LEU A 72 15.30 -4.86 13.58
CA LEU A 72 15.16 -4.78 15.03
C LEU A 72 16.40 -5.38 15.69
N SER A 73 17.02 -4.61 16.60
CA SER A 73 18.19 -5.04 17.36
C SER A 73 17.92 -6.37 18.06
N LYS A 74 18.94 -7.22 18.20
CA LYS A 74 18.81 -8.45 19.01
C LYS A 74 18.72 -8.08 20.50
N PRO A 75 18.08 -8.93 21.32
CA PRO A 75 18.09 -8.75 22.77
C PRO A 75 19.53 -8.67 23.29
N PRO A 76 19.84 -7.71 24.19
CA PRO A 76 21.16 -7.64 24.81
C PRO A 76 21.39 -8.84 25.73
N LYS A 77 22.66 -9.15 26.01
CA LYS A 77 23.00 -10.10 27.07
C LYS A 77 22.80 -9.42 28.42
N TYR A 78 21.95 -10.00 29.24
CA TYR A 78 21.62 -9.44 30.55
C TYR A 78 22.68 -9.81 31.60
N PRO A 79 23.03 -8.89 32.52
CA PRO A 79 24.02 -9.12 33.57
C PRO A 79 23.50 -9.95 34.76
N ASP A 80 22.18 -10.00 34.97
CA ASP A 80 21.47 -10.71 36.04
C ASP A 80 21.25 -12.20 35.73
N THR A 81 22.22 -12.87 35.11
CA THR A 81 22.10 -14.32 34.91
C THR A 81 22.15 -15.08 36.23
N ASP A 82 21.50 -16.25 36.33
CA ASP A 82 21.54 -17.07 37.54
C ASP A 82 22.98 -17.37 37.99
N GLN A 83 23.88 -17.56 37.03
CA GLN A 83 25.28 -17.78 37.30
C GLN A 83 25.94 -16.53 37.91
N ALA A 84 25.76 -15.36 37.28
CA ALA A 84 26.29 -14.10 37.81
C ALA A 84 25.73 -13.75 39.20
N LEU A 85 24.47 -14.09 39.47
CA LEU A 85 23.84 -13.89 40.78
C LEU A 85 24.36 -14.86 41.85
N ARG A 86 24.85 -16.04 41.47
CA ARG A 86 25.53 -17.00 42.37
C ARG A 86 26.99 -16.61 42.61
N ASP A 87 27.65 -16.07 41.60
CA ASP A 87 29.07 -15.67 41.65
C ASP A 87 29.27 -14.28 42.29
N ALA A 88 28.19 -13.55 42.57
CA ALA A 88 28.24 -12.24 43.18
C ALA A 88 28.85 -12.27 44.60
N GLY A 89 29.71 -11.30 44.93
CA GLY A 89 30.45 -11.23 46.19
C GLY A 89 29.60 -10.95 47.44
N GLY A 90 28.32 -10.59 47.25
CA GLY A 90 27.37 -10.40 48.34
C GLY A 90 26.02 -9.87 47.88
N ALA A 91 25.15 -9.54 48.83
CA ALA A 91 23.80 -9.04 48.54
C ALA A 91 23.82 -7.75 47.72
N ALA A 92 24.72 -6.82 48.05
CA ALA A 92 24.87 -5.54 47.34
C ALA A 92 25.14 -5.76 45.84
N ASP A 93 26.09 -6.63 45.50
CA ASP A 93 26.45 -6.94 44.11
C ASP A 93 25.28 -7.58 43.35
N ARG A 94 24.53 -8.47 44.01
CA ARG A 94 23.32 -9.08 43.42
C ARG A 94 22.26 -8.02 43.10
N TYR A 95 22.06 -7.05 43.99
CA TYR A 95 21.14 -5.93 43.72
C TYR A 95 21.60 -5.07 42.54
N GLN A 96 22.90 -4.79 42.44
CA GLN A 96 23.44 -4.02 41.31
C GLN A 96 23.25 -4.77 39.98
N LEU A 97 23.49 -6.09 39.96
CA LEU A 97 23.27 -6.92 38.76
C LEU A 97 21.79 -6.91 38.35
N MET A 98 20.86 -7.10 39.29
CA MET A 98 19.42 -7.05 39.01
C MET A 98 18.97 -5.66 38.54
N ALA A 99 19.47 -4.58 39.15
CA ALA A 99 19.16 -3.22 38.74
C ALA A 99 19.66 -2.94 37.31
N ALA A 100 20.89 -3.33 36.99
CA ALA A 100 21.45 -3.20 35.66
C ALA A 100 20.64 -4.00 34.63
N GLY A 101 20.25 -5.23 34.97
CA GLY A 101 19.38 -6.06 34.14
C GLY A 101 18.03 -5.41 33.85
N ARG A 102 17.39 -4.84 34.87
CA ARG A 102 16.11 -4.13 34.74
C ARG A 102 16.20 -2.97 33.76
N ILE A 103 17.22 -2.12 33.88
CA ILE A 103 17.41 -0.97 32.98
C ILE A 103 17.50 -1.43 31.51
N LEU A 104 18.21 -2.52 31.24
CA LEU A 104 18.32 -3.06 29.87
C LEU A 104 16.99 -3.62 29.35
N ARG A 105 16.21 -4.28 30.21
CA ARG A 105 14.87 -4.79 29.84
C ARG A 105 13.91 -3.65 29.53
N GLU A 106 13.90 -2.60 30.34
CA GLU A 106 13.06 -1.42 30.12
C GLU A 106 13.40 -0.72 28.81
N ARG A 107 14.69 -0.51 28.52
CA ARG A 107 15.13 0.05 27.23
C ARG A 107 14.68 -0.79 26.06
N ARG A 108 14.82 -2.12 26.16
CA ARG A 108 14.39 -3.05 25.12
C ARG A 108 12.87 -3.02 24.93
N LEU A 109 12.10 -2.99 26.00
CA LEU A 109 10.64 -2.90 25.94
C LEU A 109 10.21 -1.61 25.24
N ALA A 110 10.81 -0.47 25.59
CA ALA A 110 10.52 0.80 24.92
C ALA A 110 10.84 0.79 23.41
N GLU A 111 11.86 0.05 22.97
CA GLU A 111 12.12 -0.16 21.53
C GLU A 111 11.06 -1.05 20.87
N LEU A 112 10.69 -2.15 21.55
CA LEU A 112 9.69 -3.10 21.04
C LEU A 112 8.30 -2.48 20.95
N GLU A 113 7.90 -1.68 21.94
CA GLU A 113 6.61 -1.00 21.98
C GLU A 113 6.41 -0.10 20.76
N LYS A 114 7.43 0.69 20.40
CA LYS A 114 7.39 1.55 19.19
C LYS A 114 7.20 0.75 17.90
N VAL A 115 7.81 -0.42 17.81
CA VAL A 115 7.66 -1.31 16.65
C VAL A 115 6.26 -1.91 16.61
N VAL A 116 5.73 -2.35 17.75
CA VAL A 116 4.40 -2.95 17.84
C VAL A 116 3.29 -1.91 17.62
N GLU A 117 3.49 -0.66 18.04
CA GLU A 117 2.55 0.44 17.76
C GLU A 117 2.44 0.71 16.26
N GLY A 118 3.54 0.65 15.49
CA GLY A 118 3.49 0.78 14.03
C GLY A 118 2.85 -0.41 13.32
N CYS A 119 2.55 -1.50 14.04
CA CYS A 119 2.01 -2.75 13.52
C CYS A 119 0.51 -2.92 13.72
N ARG A 120 -0.09 -2.18 14.65
CA ARG A 120 -1.52 -2.24 14.97
C ARG A 120 -2.31 -1.26 14.12
#